data_AF-A0A1M5VU40-F1
#
_entry.id   AF-A0A1M5VU40-F1
#
_cell.length_a   1.000
_cell.length_b   1.000
_cell.length_c   1.000
_cell.angle_alpha   90.00
_cell.angle_beta   90.00
_cell.angle_gamma   90.00
#
_symmetry.space_group_name_H-M   'P 1'
#
loop_
_entity.id
_entity.type
_entity.pdbx_description
1 polymer ?
#
loop_
_entity_poly.entity_id
_entity_poly.type
_entity_poly.pdbx_seq_one_letter_code
_entity_poly.pdbx_strand_id
1 'polypeptide(L)' 'MLQIPRPTPTCTRFQTRIEMPCIKCGALMRLALIEPRDRNFDLLTYRCAPCASDESFLQTI' A
#
# COMPACT_ATOMS: atom_id res chain seq x y z
N MET A 1 34.02 6.28 -23.09
CA MET A 1 32.77 5.47 -22.96
C MET A 1 31.83 6.26 -22.07
N LEU A 2 30.69 6.71 -22.61
CA LEU A 2 29.69 7.50 -21.86
C LEU A 2 28.92 6.57 -20.91
N GLN A 3 29.09 6.76 -19.60
CA GLN A 3 28.33 6.03 -18.60
C GLN A 3 26.92 6.63 -18.54
N ILE A 4 25.96 5.97 -19.19
CA ILE A 4 24.55 6.34 -19.10
C ILE A 4 24.07 5.90 -17.71
N PRO A 5 23.66 6.83 -16.82
CA PRO A 5 23.13 6.45 -15.53
C PRO A 5 21.85 5.64 -15.74
N ARG A 6 21.85 4.38 -15.27
CA ARG A 6 20.65 3.55 -15.26
C ARG A 6 19.59 4.24 -14.38
N PRO A 7 18.34 4.38 -14.84
CA PRO A 7 17.27 4.91 -14.00
C PRO A 7 17.16 4.00 -12.77
N THR A 8 17.44 4.55 -11.59
CA THR A 8 17.06 3.92 -10.34
C THR A 8 15.54 3.76 -10.35
N PRO A 9 14.98 2.65 -9.86
CA PRO A 9 13.54 2.52 -9.75
C PRO A 9 13.05 3.64 -8.82
N THR A 10 12.56 4.71 -9.42
CA THR A 10 11.89 5.79 -8.69
C THR A 10 10.72 5.11 -8.02
N CYS A 11 10.79 4.99 -6.70
CA CYS A 11 9.66 4.54 -5.90
C CYS A 11 8.57 5.57 -6.14
N THR A 12 7.67 5.27 -7.08
CA THR A 12 6.58 6.15 -7.48
C THR A 12 5.85 6.45 -6.20
N ARG A 13 5.94 7.71 -5.76
CA ARG A 13 5.45 8.21 -4.49
C ARG A 13 3.98 7.83 -4.40
N PHE A 14 3.70 6.70 -3.74
CA PHE A 14 2.36 6.25 -3.43
C PHE A 14 1.68 7.42 -2.75
N GLN A 15 0.72 8.03 -3.43
CA GLN A 15 -0.04 9.13 -2.88
C GLN A 15 -0.88 8.53 -1.76
N THR A 16 -0.34 8.65 -0.55
CA THR A 16 -0.88 8.22 0.73
C THR A 16 -2.17 9.00 1.05
N ARG A 17 -3.24 8.76 0.29
CA ARG A 17 -4.62 8.98 0.74
C ARG A 17 -5.16 7.76 1.49
N ILE A 18 -4.25 7.01 2.10
CA ILE A 18 -4.48 5.63 2.49
C ILE A 18 -4.43 5.45 4.02
N GLU A 19 -4.88 6.47 4.74
CA GLU A 19 -5.10 6.34 6.17
C GLU A 19 -6.48 5.72 6.36
N MET A 20 -6.55 4.39 6.35
CA MET A 20 -7.80 3.68 6.62
C MET A 20 -7.96 3.46 8.13
N PRO A 21 -9.12 3.82 8.72
CA PRO A 21 -9.39 3.55 10.12
C PRO A 21 -9.64 2.05 10.33
N CYS A 22 -9.03 1.47 11.35
CA CYS A 22 -9.29 0.09 11.75
C CYS A 22 -10.74 -0.07 12.18
N ILE A 23 -11.42 -1.10 11.66
CA ILE A 23 -12.83 -1.36 11.97
C ILE A 23 -13.03 -1.65 13.47
N LYS A 24 -12.01 -2.19 14.14
CA LYS A 24 -12.09 -2.56 15.56
C LYS A 24 -11.91 -1.38 16.52
N CYS A 25 -11.00 -0.46 16.23
CA CYS A 25 -10.58 0.57 17.20
C CYS A 25 -10.58 2.00 16.65
N GLY A 26 -10.85 2.20 15.36
CA GLY A 26 -10.86 3.50 14.70
C GLY A 26 -9.48 4.14 14.49
N ALA A 27 -8.40 3.52 14.99
CA ALA A 27 -7.05 4.02 14.78
C ALA A 27 -6.64 3.92 13.31
N LEU A 28 -5.87 4.90 12.83
CA LEU A 28 -5.35 4.89 11.47
C LEU A 28 -4.38 3.73 11.28
N MET A 29 -4.66 2.91 10.27
CA MET A 29 -3.82 1.77 9.91
C MET A 29 -2.79 2.17 8.87
N ARG A 30 -1.70 1.39 8.82
CA ARG A 30 -0.64 1.57 7.82
C ARG A 30 -0.74 0.50 6.76
N LEU A 31 -0.61 0.88 5.50
CA LEU A 31 -0.49 -0.07 4.41
C LEU A 31 0.76 -0.94 4.62
N ALA A 32 0.55 -2.26 4.66
CA ALA A 32 1.58 -3.26 4.87
C ALA A 32 1.95 -3.98 3.57
N LEU A 33 0.96 -4.26 2.71
CA LEU A 33 1.16 -5.01 1.47
C LEU A 33 0.21 -4.55 0.37
N ILE A 34 0.69 -4.60 -0.87
CA ILE A 34 -0.09 -4.44 -2.09
C ILE A 34 0.13 -5.68 -2.94
N GLU A 35 -0.93 -6.47 -3.15
CA GLU A 35 -0.90 -7.62 -4.04
C GLU A 35 -1.65 -7.28 -5.34
N PRO A 36 -0.95 -7.14 -6.47
CA PRO A 36 -1.59 -6.95 -7.77
C PRO A 36 -2.24 -8.27 -8.17
N ARG A 37 -3.57 -8.35 -8.03
CA ARG A 37 -4.31 -9.60 -8.24
C ARG A 37 -4.80 -9.75 -9.66
N ASP A 38 -5.21 -8.66 -10.30
CA ASP A 38 -5.73 -8.66 -11.66
C ASP A 38 -5.50 -7.30 -12.34
N ARG A 39 -5.66 -7.19 -13.66
CA ARG A 39 -5.41 -5.96 -14.43
C ARG A 39 -6.23 -4.74 -13.97
N ASN A 40 -7.27 -4.97 -13.16
CA ASN A 40 -8.23 -3.96 -12.75
C ASN A 40 -8.25 -3.72 -11.23
N PHE A 41 -7.59 -4.56 -10.42
CA PHE A 41 -7.70 -4.47 -8.96
C PHE A 41 -6.40 -4.79 -8.24
N ASP A 42 -6.08 -3.94 -7.26
CA ASP A 42 -5.07 -4.16 -6.24
C ASP A 42 -5.73 -4.62 -4.94
N LEU A 43 -5.15 -5.63 -4.28
CA LEU A 43 -5.49 -6.00 -2.91
C LEU A 43 -4.53 -5.27 -1.97
N LEU A 44 -5.08 -4.42 -1.11
CA LEU A 44 -4.34 -3.60 -0.16
C LEU A 44 -4.54 -4.13 1.25
N THR A 45 -3.47 -4.56 1.90
CA THR A 45 -3.50 -5.04 3.29
C THR A 45 -2.97 -3.96 4.22
N TYR A 46 -3.75 -3.64 5.25
CA TYR A 46 -3.44 -2.64 6.27
C TYR A 46 -3.21 -3.32 7.60
N ARG A 47 -2.18 -2.87 8.30
CA ARG A 47 -1.89 -3.32 9.64
C ARG A 47 -2.28 -2.27 10.66
N CYS A 48 -3.11 -2.69 11.60
CA CYS A 48 -3.43 -1.95 12.79
C CYS A 48 -2.41 -2.27 13.89
N ALA A 49 -1.53 -1.32 14.22
CA ALA A 49 -0.58 -1.47 15.32
C ALA A 49 -1.25 -1.73 16.69
N PRO A 50 -2.29 -0.97 17.11
CA PRO A 50 -2.90 -1.19 18.43
C PRO A 50 -3.67 -2.51 18.55
N CYS A 51 -4.27 -3.01 17.47
CA CYS A 51 -4.99 -4.30 17.48
C CYS A 51 -4.11 -5.49 17.09
N ALA A 52 -2.88 -5.25 16.63
CA ALA A 52 -2.02 -6.25 16.02
C ALA A 52 -2.75 -7.12 14.97
N SER A 53 -3.67 -6.50 14.22
CA SER A 53 -4.50 -7.18 13.23
C SER A 53 -4.36 -6.57 11.85
N ASP A 54 -4.56 -7.40 10.83
CA ASP A 54 -4.49 -6.99 9.44
C ASP A 54 -5.89 -6.98 8.80
N GLU A 55 -6.16 -5.98 7.97
CA GLU A 55 -7.42 -5.79 7.24
C GLU A 55 -7.10 -5.64 5.75
N SER A 56 -7.85 -6.30 4.85
CA SER A 56 -7.56 -6.30 3.42
C SER A 56 -8.71 -5.71 2.61
N PHE A 57 -8.39 -4.83 1.66
CA PHE A 57 -9.35 -4.08 0.86
C PHE A 57 -9.02 -4.20 -0.62
N LEU A 58 -10.05 -4.34 -1.45
CA LEU A 58 -9.89 -4.29 -2.91
C LEU A 58 -10.00 -2.84 -3.37
N GLN A 59 -9.01 -2.39 -4.13
CA GLN A 59 -9.00 -1.09 -4.78
C GLN A 59 -8.95 -1.29 -6.29
N THR A 60 -9.87 -0.66 -7.02
CA THR A 60 -9.80 -0.57 -8.49
C THR A 60 -8.60 0.27 -8.91
N ILE A 61 -7.86 -0.19 -9.93
CA ILE A 61 -6.73 0.54 -10.52
C ILE A 61 -7.22 1.69 -11.38
#